data_AF-A0A518WC60-F1
#
_entry.id   AF-A0A518WC60-F1
#
_cell.length_a   1.000
_cell.length_b   1.000
_cell.length_c   1.000
_cell.angle_alpha   90.00
_cell.angle_beta   90.00
_cell.angle_gamma   90.00
#
_symmetry.space_group_name_H-M   'P 1'
#
loop_
_entity.id
_entity.type
_entity.pdbx_description
1 polymer ?
#
loop_
_entity_poly.entity_id
_entity_poly.type
_entity_poly.pdbx_seq_one_letter_code
_entity_poly.pdbx_strand_id
1 'polypeptide(L)'
;MARPYEPGPKQFVFTVGDGDDQQVSVGDPQQAYMAFSAFFRGREAETYTIRDEAAGQSLVLMPGRGVISRIGGADQPRAEYLQAGRANRYLPSAMLFFENGYAGLDRFGQWFSDLSALDASPETRGAAFAATITTEAAAFQEVARIWADSGCVDPSDRYHVFFDAHGVDDDRADRATLLKLIEFVGLERVDAPAGAAGGEVWVRTDPRLEVECARWS
;
A
#
# COMPACT_ATOMS: atom_id res chain seq x y z
N MET A 1 10.00 -10.09 -8.18
CA MET A 1 9.91 -9.33 -9.45
C MET A 1 8.52 -9.57 -10.00
N ALA A 2 7.67 -8.53 -10.05
CA ALA A 2 6.36 -8.63 -10.69
C ALA A 2 6.54 -8.97 -12.18
N ARG A 3 5.71 -9.85 -12.73
CA ARG A 3 5.72 -10.13 -14.18
C ARG A 3 5.29 -8.85 -14.91
N PRO A 4 6.03 -8.40 -15.94
CA PRO A 4 5.60 -7.29 -16.78
C PRO A 4 4.21 -7.58 -17.36
N TYR A 5 3.42 -6.52 -17.49
CA TYR A 5 2.14 -6.51 -18.20
C TYR A 5 2.26 -7.20 -19.58
N GLU A 6 1.52 -8.29 -19.80
CA GLU A 6 1.37 -8.87 -21.14
C GLU A 6 0.23 -8.14 -21.87
N PRO A 7 0.51 -7.48 -23.01
CA PRO A 7 -0.52 -6.72 -23.73
C PRO A 7 -1.52 -7.67 -24.41
N GLY A 8 -2.78 -7.53 -24.01
CA GLY A 8 -3.95 -8.23 -24.55
C GLY A 8 -5.22 -7.77 -23.82
N PRO A 9 -6.43 -7.96 -24.39
CA PRO A 9 -7.63 -7.56 -23.71
C PRO A 9 -7.78 -8.34 -22.39
N LYS A 10 -7.77 -7.63 -21.26
CA LYS A 10 -8.07 -8.22 -19.95
C LYS A 10 -9.56 -8.14 -19.68
N GLN A 11 -10.09 -9.18 -19.05
CA GLN A 11 -11.47 -9.21 -18.58
C GLN A 11 -11.49 -9.09 -17.07
N PHE A 12 -12.25 -8.11 -16.57
CA PHE A 12 -12.51 -7.95 -15.16
C PHE A 12 -14.00 -8.07 -14.87
N VAL A 13 -14.33 -8.56 -13.68
CA VAL A 13 -15.70 -8.59 -13.16
C VAL A 13 -15.76 -7.70 -11.92
N PHE A 14 -16.65 -6.70 -11.95
CA PHE A 14 -16.93 -5.84 -10.81
C PHE A 14 -18.22 -6.27 -10.13
N THR A 15 -18.19 -6.49 -8.83
CA THR A 15 -19.37 -6.95 -8.08
C THR A 15 -19.52 -6.19 -6.75
N VAL A 16 -20.76 -6.03 -6.29
CA VAL A 16 -21.08 -5.54 -4.94
C VAL A 16 -21.95 -6.53 -4.14
N GLY A 17 -22.25 -7.70 -4.70
CA GLY A 17 -23.05 -8.75 -4.05
C GLY A 17 -24.57 -8.59 -4.19
N ASP A 18 -25.02 -7.65 -5.03
CA ASP A 18 -26.44 -7.44 -5.39
C ASP A 18 -26.91 -8.31 -6.58
N GLY A 19 -25.98 -9.02 -7.23
CA GLY A 19 -26.23 -9.85 -8.41
C GLY A 19 -26.17 -9.08 -9.74
N ASP A 20 -25.93 -7.77 -9.72
CA ASP A 20 -25.73 -6.95 -10.92
C ASP A 20 -24.24 -6.77 -11.20
N ASP A 21 -23.61 -7.90 -11.55
CA ASP A 21 -22.18 -8.01 -11.83
C ASP A 21 -21.85 -7.37 -13.19
N GLN A 22 -20.86 -6.46 -13.19
CA GLN A 22 -20.41 -5.78 -14.40
C GLN A 22 -19.15 -6.44 -14.96
N GLN A 23 -19.26 -7.08 -16.13
CA GLN A 23 -18.11 -7.57 -16.88
C GLN A 23 -17.54 -6.48 -17.78
N VAL A 24 -16.23 -6.29 -17.75
CA VAL A 24 -15.53 -5.27 -18.53
C VAL A 24 -14.34 -5.88 -19.24
N SER A 25 -14.30 -5.76 -20.56
CA SER A 25 -13.13 -6.11 -21.38
C SER A 25 -12.38 -4.84 -21.75
N VAL A 26 -11.10 -4.74 -21.42
CA VAL A 26 -10.30 -3.53 -21.59
C VAL A 26 -9.01 -3.79 -22.33
N GLY A 27 -8.54 -2.82 -23.12
CA GLY A 27 -7.25 -2.91 -23.81
C GLY A 27 -6.04 -2.49 -22.95
N ASP A 28 -6.30 -1.73 -21.87
CA ASP A 28 -5.28 -1.21 -20.97
C ASP A 28 -5.82 -1.00 -19.53
N PRO A 29 -4.94 -0.84 -18.52
CA PRO A 29 -5.33 -0.61 -17.13
C PRO A 29 -6.13 0.68 -16.89
N GLN A 30 -5.87 1.74 -17.66
CA GLN A 30 -6.54 3.04 -17.50
C GLN A 30 -8.03 2.93 -17.86
N GLN A 31 -8.37 2.16 -18.89
CA GLN A 31 -9.76 1.86 -19.25
C GLN A 31 -10.49 1.11 -18.12
N ALA A 32 -9.83 0.12 -17.50
CA ALA A 32 -10.41 -0.59 -16.35
C ALA A 32 -10.61 0.33 -15.16
N TYR A 33 -9.63 1.19 -14.87
CA TYR A 33 -9.74 2.20 -13.82
C TYR A 33 -10.92 3.15 -14.03
N MET A 34 -11.11 3.66 -15.26
CA MET A 34 -12.24 4.54 -15.57
C MET A 34 -13.59 3.83 -15.39
N ALA A 35 -13.71 2.60 -15.89
CA ALA A 35 -14.92 1.80 -15.74
C ALA A 35 -15.23 1.51 -14.26
N PHE A 36 -14.22 1.11 -13.48
CA PHE A 36 -14.39 0.83 -12.07
C PHE A 36 -14.67 2.09 -11.25
N SER A 37 -14.05 3.23 -11.57
CA SER A 37 -14.31 4.51 -10.89
C SER A 37 -15.77 4.96 -11.09
N ALA A 38 -16.33 4.75 -12.28
CA ALA A 38 -17.76 4.98 -12.54
C ALA A 38 -18.65 4.03 -11.74
N PHE A 39 -18.32 2.73 -11.74
CA PHE A 39 -19.02 1.70 -10.96
C PHE A 39 -19.00 2.01 -9.45
N PHE A 40 -17.84 2.39 -8.92
CA PHE A 40 -17.62 2.70 -7.51
C PHE A 40 -18.36 3.96 -7.05
N ARG A 41 -18.39 5.03 -7.87
CA ARG A 41 -19.11 6.28 -7.53
C ARG A 41 -20.62 6.18 -7.68
N GLY A 42 -21.09 5.31 -8.58
CA GLY A 42 -22.52 5.14 -8.88
C GLY A 42 -23.27 4.27 -7.87
N ARG A 43 -22.58 3.63 -6.93
CA ARG A 43 -23.15 2.70 -5.95
C ARG A 43 -22.57 2.96 -4.58
N GLU A 44 -23.40 2.96 -3.54
CA GLU A 44 -22.94 2.83 -2.16
C GLU A 44 -23.10 1.36 -1.75
N ALA A 45 -21.98 0.70 -1.44
CA ALA A 45 -21.95 -0.68 -1.00
C ALA A 45 -20.93 -0.87 0.13
N GLU A 46 -21.18 -1.86 0.99
CA GLU A 46 -20.21 -2.21 2.05
C GLU A 46 -18.95 -2.86 1.48
N THR A 47 -19.07 -3.53 0.32
CA THR A 47 -17.99 -4.28 -0.31
C THR A 47 -18.05 -4.15 -1.83
N TYR A 48 -16.90 -3.89 -2.45
CA TYR A 48 -16.71 -3.90 -3.90
C TYR A 48 -15.63 -4.90 -4.24
N THR A 49 -15.88 -5.78 -5.19
CA THR A 49 -14.91 -6.79 -5.65
C THR A 49 -14.54 -6.53 -7.09
N ILE A 50 -13.25 -6.60 -7.38
CA ILE A 50 -12.68 -6.63 -8.73
C ILE A 50 -12.06 -8.00 -8.90
N ARG A 51 -12.54 -8.80 -9.85
CA ARG A 51 -11.97 -10.11 -10.16
C ARG A 51 -11.26 -10.10 -11.50
N ASP A 52 -10.06 -10.66 -11.52
CA ASP A 52 -9.40 -11.14 -12.74
C ASP A 52 -9.54 -12.66 -12.75
N GLU A 53 -10.56 -13.16 -13.46
CA GLU A 53 -10.91 -14.58 -13.47
C GLU A 53 -9.83 -15.42 -14.14
N ALA A 54 -9.20 -14.89 -15.21
CA ALA A 54 -8.14 -15.57 -15.92
C ALA A 54 -6.90 -15.77 -15.03
N ALA A 55 -6.59 -14.79 -14.18
CA ALA A 55 -5.48 -14.86 -13.23
C ALA A 55 -5.86 -15.57 -11.92
N GLY A 56 -7.15 -15.82 -11.64
CA GLY A 56 -7.61 -16.34 -10.36
C GLY A 56 -7.28 -15.41 -9.18
N GLN A 57 -7.40 -14.10 -9.40
CA GLN A 57 -7.05 -13.06 -8.43
C GLN A 57 -8.21 -12.11 -8.19
N SER A 58 -8.27 -11.49 -7.01
CA SER A 58 -9.29 -10.49 -6.70
C SER A 58 -8.76 -9.40 -5.78
N LEU A 59 -9.29 -8.19 -5.97
CA LEU A 59 -9.19 -7.08 -5.04
C LEU A 59 -10.57 -6.82 -4.44
N VAL A 60 -10.64 -6.76 -3.12
CA VAL A 60 -11.87 -6.52 -2.36
C VAL A 60 -11.70 -5.24 -1.55
N LEU A 61 -12.55 -4.25 -1.80
CA LEU A 61 -12.57 -2.97 -1.11
C LEU A 61 -13.74 -3.01 -0.12
N MET A 62 -13.48 -2.75 1.16
CA MET A 62 -14.50 -2.71 2.21
C MET A 62 -14.55 -1.31 2.87
N PRO A 63 -15.12 -0.28 2.19
CA PRO A 63 -15.11 1.09 2.69
C PRO A 63 -15.68 1.26 4.09
N GLY A 64 -16.78 0.56 4.40
CA GLY A 64 -17.43 0.59 5.72
C GLY A 64 -16.56 0.05 6.86
N ARG A 65 -15.55 -0.76 6.54
CA ARG A 65 -14.60 -1.30 7.52
C ARG A 65 -13.22 -0.62 7.48
N GLY A 66 -12.96 0.22 6.49
CA GLY A 66 -11.63 0.80 6.31
C GLY A 66 -10.59 -0.22 5.83
N VAL A 67 -11.00 -1.31 5.16
CA VAL A 67 -10.12 -2.45 4.82
C VAL A 67 -10.06 -2.66 3.31
N ILE A 68 -8.87 -3.02 2.83
CA ILE A 68 -8.63 -3.56 1.50
C ILE A 68 -8.15 -5.00 1.68
N SER A 69 -8.67 -5.92 0.89
CA SER A 69 -8.20 -7.30 0.84
C SER A 69 -7.79 -7.68 -0.57
N ARG A 70 -6.71 -8.45 -0.69
CA ARG A 70 -6.28 -9.05 -1.94
C ARG A 70 -6.35 -10.56 -1.80
N ILE A 71 -6.79 -11.22 -2.85
CA ILE A 71 -6.93 -12.68 -2.89
C ILE A 71 -6.17 -13.18 -4.10
N GLY A 72 -5.31 -14.16 -3.90
CA GLY A 72 -4.54 -14.80 -4.96
C GLY A 72 -4.46 -16.30 -4.77
N GLY A 73 -4.19 -17.00 -5.87
CA GLY A 73 -4.09 -18.47 -5.90
C GLY A 73 -5.40 -19.12 -6.34
N ALA A 74 -5.42 -19.65 -7.56
CA ALA A 74 -6.60 -20.29 -8.14
C ALA A 74 -7.05 -21.55 -7.37
N ASP A 75 -6.08 -22.37 -6.92
CA ASP A 75 -6.36 -23.67 -6.26
C ASP A 75 -6.41 -23.57 -4.72
N GLN A 76 -5.71 -22.60 -4.14
CA GLN A 76 -5.69 -22.32 -2.71
C GLN A 76 -5.76 -20.81 -2.49
N PRO A 77 -6.98 -20.23 -2.48
CA PRO A 77 -7.16 -18.81 -2.31
C PRO A 77 -6.57 -18.36 -0.97
N ARG A 78 -5.56 -17.50 -1.04
CA ARG A 78 -5.00 -16.83 0.14
C ARG A 78 -5.46 -15.38 0.13
N ALA A 79 -6.21 -15.01 1.16
CA ALA A 79 -6.58 -13.64 1.42
C ALA A 79 -5.51 -12.95 2.27
N GLU A 80 -5.18 -11.73 1.91
CA GLU A 80 -4.40 -10.81 2.72
C GLU A 80 -5.18 -9.51 2.89
N TYR A 81 -4.94 -8.81 3.99
CA TYR A 81 -5.72 -7.67 4.44
C TYR A 81 -4.80 -6.50 4.77
N LEU A 82 -5.24 -5.30 4.40
CA LEU A 82 -4.56 -4.06 4.65
C LEU A 82 -5.56 -3.05 5.21
N GLN A 83 -5.16 -2.32 6.25
CA GLN A 83 -5.93 -1.18 6.73
C GLN A 83 -5.76 -0.03 5.73
N ALA A 84 -6.84 0.40 5.07
CA ALA A 84 -6.80 1.48 4.08
C ALA A 84 -6.34 2.80 4.72
N GLY A 85 -6.63 3.04 6.01
CA GLY A 85 -6.24 4.25 6.74
C GLY A 85 -7.00 5.51 6.31
N ARG A 86 -7.11 5.76 5.01
CA ARG A 86 -7.76 6.91 4.38
C ARG A 86 -8.66 6.46 3.23
N ALA A 87 -9.79 7.14 3.04
CA ALA A 87 -10.76 6.80 2.00
C ALA A 87 -10.21 6.96 0.56
N ASN A 88 -9.19 7.80 0.37
CA ASN A 88 -8.57 8.02 -0.93
C ASN A 88 -7.68 6.85 -1.41
N ARG A 89 -7.41 5.83 -0.59
CA ARG A 89 -6.57 4.67 -0.97
C ARG A 89 -7.30 3.63 -1.82
N TYR A 90 -8.63 3.61 -1.86
CA TYR A 90 -9.39 2.58 -2.59
C TYR A 90 -9.16 2.64 -4.11
N LEU A 91 -9.36 3.79 -4.74
CA LEU A 91 -9.18 3.93 -6.19
C LEU A 91 -7.72 3.73 -6.65
N PRO A 92 -6.70 4.28 -5.97
CA PRO A 92 -5.30 3.95 -6.25
C PRO A 92 -4.99 2.45 -6.16
N SER A 93 -5.53 1.74 -5.16
CA SER A 93 -5.33 0.29 -5.06
C SER A 93 -5.92 -0.47 -6.26
N ALA A 94 -7.07 -0.03 -6.77
CA ALA A 94 -7.67 -0.61 -7.98
C ALA A 94 -6.77 -0.39 -9.20
N MET A 95 -6.19 0.80 -9.38
CA MET A 95 -5.24 1.07 -10.46
C MET A 95 -4.05 0.10 -10.43
N LEU A 96 -3.40 -0.04 -9.28
CA LEU A 96 -2.25 -0.95 -9.12
C LEU A 96 -2.61 -2.41 -9.42
N PHE A 97 -3.83 -2.82 -9.04
CA PHE A 97 -4.34 -4.15 -9.35
C PHE A 97 -4.59 -4.35 -10.86
N PHE A 98 -5.11 -3.35 -11.57
CA PHE A 98 -5.31 -3.46 -13.02
C PHE A 98 -3.98 -3.56 -13.78
N GLU A 99 -2.98 -2.80 -13.34
CA GLU A 99 -1.66 -2.78 -13.94
C GLU A 99 -0.91 -4.10 -13.69
N ASN A 100 -0.88 -4.54 -12.43
CA ASN A 100 0.11 -5.52 -11.96
C ASN A 100 -0.50 -6.69 -11.16
N GLY A 101 -1.84 -6.76 -11.08
CA GLY A 101 -2.56 -7.81 -10.37
C GLY A 101 -2.27 -7.83 -8.87
N TYR A 102 -2.38 -9.02 -8.27
CA TYR A 102 -2.14 -9.27 -6.85
C TYR A 102 -0.77 -8.74 -6.36
N ALA A 103 0.30 -9.02 -7.12
CA ALA A 103 1.66 -8.64 -6.76
C ALA A 103 1.92 -7.12 -6.91
N GLY A 104 1.14 -6.43 -7.74
CA GLY A 104 1.17 -4.97 -7.84
C GLY A 104 0.93 -4.24 -6.53
N LEU A 105 0.18 -4.88 -5.64
CA LEU A 105 -0.21 -4.35 -4.36
C LEU A 105 0.84 -4.56 -3.26
N ASP A 106 1.91 -5.31 -3.50
CA ASP A 106 2.95 -5.58 -2.48
C ASP A 106 3.53 -4.29 -1.89
N ARG A 107 3.55 -3.22 -2.68
CA ARG A 107 4.10 -1.91 -2.33
C ARG A 107 3.09 -1.00 -1.63
N PHE A 108 1.81 -1.39 -1.60
CA PHE A 108 0.71 -0.52 -1.19
C PHE A 108 0.61 -0.32 0.33
N GLY A 109 1.26 -1.19 1.12
CA GLY A 109 1.35 -1.10 2.58
C GLY A 109 1.55 -2.46 3.24
N GLN A 110 1.29 -2.52 4.55
CA GLN A 110 1.43 -3.74 5.35
C GLN A 110 0.23 -4.68 5.13
N TRP A 111 0.51 -5.86 4.57
CA TRP A 111 -0.47 -6.91 4.33
C TRP A 111 -0.41 -7.99 5.42
N PHE A 112 -1.56 -8.29 6.01
CA PHE A 112 -1.74 -9.29 7.06
C PHE A 112 -2.51 -10.49 6.52
N SER A 113 -2.07 -11.70 6.85
CA SER A 113 -2.77 -12.93 6.44
C SER A 113 -4.05 -13.20 7.23
N ASP A 114 -4.21 -12.56 8.40
CA ASP A 114 -5.39 -12.67 9.25
C ASP A 114 -6.01 -11.28 9.42
N LEU A 115 -7.34 -11.22 9.21
CA LEU A 115 -8.11 -10.00 9.37
C LEU A 115 -8.12 -9.54 10.84
N SER A 116 -8.06 -10.46 11.80
CA SER A 116 -8.03 -10.13 13.23
C SER A 116 -6.77 -9.36 13.63
N ALA A 117 -5.69 -9.46 12.84
CA ALA A 117 -4.49 -8.66 13.06
C ALA A 117 -4.75 -7.15 12.94
N LEU A 118 -5.82 -6.75 12.24
CA LEU A 118 -6.22 -5.35 12.11
C LEU A 118 -6.87 -4.79 13.39
N ASP A 119 -7.30 -5.63 14.33
CA ASP A 119 -7.94 -5.20 15.58
C ASP A 119 -6.93 -4.59 16.58
N ALA A 120 -5.64 -4.91 16.43
CA ALA A 120 -4.58 -4.32 17.24
C ALA A 120 -4.40 -2.82 16.92
N SER A 121 -3.90 -2.03 17.88
CA SER A 121 -3.65 -0.60 17.63
C SER A 121 -2.63 -0.39 16.49
N PRO A 122 -2.67 0.73 15.76
CA PRO A 122 -1.71 1.01 14.69
C PRO A 122 -0.25 0.83 15.13
N GLU A 123 0.12 1.31 16.33
CA GLU A 123 1.46 1.18 16.88
C GLU A 123 1.85 -0.28 17.16
N THR A 124 0.91 -1.06 17.69
CA THR A 124 1.12 -2.49 17.96
C THR A 124 1.33 -3.25 16.66
N ARG A 125 0.52 -2.96 15.62
CA ARG A 125 0.67 -3.57 14.31
C ARG A 125 2.00 -3.22 13.66
N GLY A 126 2.39 -1.94 13.67
CA GLY A 126 3.65 -1.51 13.09
C GLY A 126 4.86 -2.12 13.81
N ALA A 127 4.85 -2.15 15.15
CA ALA A 127 5.90 -2.79 15.92
C ALA A 127 5.97 -4.31 15.66
N ALA A 128 4.83 -5.00 15.58
CA ALA A 128 4.77 -6.42 15.27
C ALA A 128 5.30 -6.71 13.86
N PHE A 129 4.92 -5.90 12.88
CA PHE A 129 5.40 -6.02 11.51
C PHE A 129 6.92 -5.79 11.42
N ALA A 130 7.45 -4.72 12.04
CA ALA A 130 8.89 -4.48 12.10
C ALA A 130 9.65 -5.66 12.73
N ALA A 131 9.09 -6.32 13.74
CA ALA A 131 9.70 -7.49 14.37
C ALA A 131 9.79 -8.73 13.45
N THR A 132 9.00 -8.80 12.38
CA THR A 132 9.11 -9.86 11.37
C THR A 132 10.29 -9.66 10.41
N ILE A 133 10.85 -8.44 10.36
CA ILE A 133 11.95 -8.07 9.49
C ILE A 133 13.27 -8.30 10.24
N THR A 134 13.94 -9.39 9.91
CA THR A 134 15.14 -9.85 10.64
C THR A 134 16.45 -9.60 9.90
N THR A 135 16.42 -9.00 8.71
CA THR A 135 17.61 -8.73 7.90
C THR A 135 17.73 -7.25 7.57
N GLU A 136 18.96 -6.73 7.54
CA GLU A 136 19.25 -5.34 7.22
C GLU A 136 18.74 -4.96 5.82
N ALA A 137 18.92 -5.84 4.84
CA ALA A 137 18.44 -5.62 3.47
C ALA A 137 16.91 -5.46 3.40
N ALA A 138 16.16 -6.33 4.10
CA ALA A 138 14.70 -6.20 4.15
C ALA A 138 14.25 -4.96 4.92
N ALA A 139 14.99 -4.56 5.96
CA ALA A 139 14.71 -3.33 6.70
C ALA A 139 14.90 -2.08 5.82
N PHE A 140 16.00 -1.98 5.07
CA PHE A 140 16.19 -0.86 4.13
C PHE A 140 15.14 -0.84 3.01
N GLN A 141 14.74 -2.00 2.49
CA GLN A 141 13.67 -2.08 1.49
C GLN A 141 12.35 -1.54 2.05
N GLU A 142 11.99 -1.89 3.28
CA GLU A 142 10.76 -1.42 3.91
C GLU A 142 10.83 0.06 4.29
N VAL A 143 11.98 0.55 4.78
CA VAL A 143 12.19 1.99 5.01
C VAL A 143 12.02 2.76 3.70
N ALA A 144 12.64 2.31 2.60
CA ALA A 144 12.50 2.96 1.31
C ALA A 144 11.07 2.88 0.75
N ARG A 145 10.33 1.79 0.98
CA ARG A 145 8.90 1.69 0.65
C ARG A 145 8.09 2.77 1.36
N ILE A 146 8.28 2.93 2.68
CA ILE A 146 7.58 3.94 3.48
C ILE A 146 7.95 5.35 2.98
N TRP A 147 9.23 5.60 2.69
CA TRP A 147 9.67 6.87 2.12
C TRP A 147 9.00 7.14 0.76
N ALA A 148 8.87 6.16 -0.12
CA ALA A 148 8.28 6.36 -1.44
C ALA A 148 6.77 6.68 -1.42
N ASP A 149 6.05 6.34 -0.35
CA ASP A 149 4.61 6.61 -0.23
C ASP A 149 4.32 8.11 -0.02
N SER A 150 5.19 8.82 0.73
CA SER A 150 4.92 10.21 1.15
C SER A 150 6.15 11.02 1.55
N GLY A 151 7.35 10.55 1.22
CA GLY A 151 8.61 11.16 1.61
C GLY A 151 9.22 12.03 0.52
N CYS A 152 10.14 12.90 0.94
CA CYS A 152 10.95 13.72 0.06
C CYS A 152 12.38 13.80 0.58
N VAL A 153 13.28 14.35 -0.24
CA VAL A 153 14.59 14.82 0.22
C VAL A 153 14.42 16.30 0.56
N ASP A 154 14.91 16.72 1.73
CA ASP A 154 14.82 18.12 2.13
C ASP A 154 15.61 19.03 1.16
N PRO A 155 15.28 20.33 1.04
CA PRO A 155 15.96 21.24 0.11
C PRO A 155 17.47 21.41 0.31
N SER A 156 18.02 20.99 1.46
CA SER A 156 19.47 21.00 1.70
C SER A 156 20.19 19.72 1.27
N ASP A 157 19.47 18.71 0.79
CA ASP A 157 19.98 17.37 0.45
C ASP A 157 20.65 16.64 1.63
N ARG A 158 20.27 16.97 2.87
CA ARG A 158 20.88 16.41 4.09
C ARG A 158 19.97 15.44 4.80
N TYR A 159 18.69 15.45 4.51
CA TYR A 159 17.69 14.65 5.20
C TYR A 159 16.69 14.02 4.23
N HIS A 160 16.40 12.74 4.47
CA HIS A 160 15.16 12.13 4.01
C HIS A 160 14.05 12.49 5.01
N VAL A 161 12.99 13.12 4.50
CA VAL A 161 11.78 13.43 5.24
C VAL A 161 10.75 12.37 4.91
N PHE A 162 10.18 11.73 5.93
CA PHE A 162 9.10 10.76 5.81
C PHE A 162 7.79 11.39 6.28
N PHE A 163 6.68 10.99 5.67
CA PHE A 163 5.34 11.50 5.98
C PHE A 163 5.27 13.04 5.80
N ASP A 164 5.81 13.55 4.70
CA ASP A 164 5.85 14.98 4.40
C ASP A 164 4.44 15.60 4.46
N ALA A 165 4.28 16.68 5.22
CA ALA A 165 2.99 17.34 5.48
C ALA A 165 1.91 16.48 6.18
N HIS A 166 2.26 15.35 6.78
CA HIS A 166 1.30 14.49 7.52
C HIS A 166 1.20 14.85 9.00
N GLY A 167 0.01 14.71 9.57
CA GLY A 167 -0.24 14.85 11.00
C GLY A 167 0.21 13.61 11.79
N VAL A 168 0.26 13.72 13.12
CA VAL A 168 0.63 12.59 14.02
C VAL A 168 -0.37 11.43 13.93
N ASP A 169 -1.62 11.72 13.58
CA ASP A 169 -2.67 10.72 13.46
C ASP A 169 -2.67 9.98 12.11
N ASP A 170 -1.89 10.46 11.15
CA ASP A 170 -1.73 9.84 9.84
C ASP A 170 -0.68 8.73 9.88
N ASP A 171 -0.93 7.66 9.11
CA ASP A 171 0.01 6.57 8.84
C ASP A 171 0.70 5.99 10.09
N ARG A 172 0.00 6.02 11.24
CA ARG A 172 0.53 5.63 12.57
C ARG A 172 1.19 4.27 12.62
N ALA A 173 0.68 3.30 11.86
CA ALA A 173 1.27 1.96 11.77
C ALA A 173 2.59 1.97 11.00
N ASP A 174 2.66 2.64 9.84
CA ASP A 174 3.89 2.78 9.07
C ASP A 174 4.91 3.63 9.81
N ARG A 175 4.48 4.67 10.54
CA ARG A 175 5.36 5.44 11.42
C ARG A 175 5.95 4.58 12.54
N ALA A 176 5.13 3.76 13.21
CA ALA A 176 5.63 2.84 14.24
C ALA A 176 6.63 1.81 13.68
N THR A 177 6.37 1.28 12.48
CA THR A 177 7.31 0.42 11.75
C THR A 177 8.62 1.15 11.48
N LEU A 178 8.55 2.34 10.86
CA LEU A 178 9.70 3.14 10.49
C LEU A 178 10.61 3.40 11.69
N LEU A 179 10.04 3.82 12.83
CA LEU A 179 10.83 4.13 14.03
C LEU A 179 11.61 2.92 14.56
N LYS A 180 11.05 1.70 14.44
CA LYS A 180 11.75 0.46 14.81
C LYS A 180 12.83 0.09 13.80
N LEU A 181 12.57 0.27 12.51
CA LEU A 181 13.55 -0.07 11.48
C LEU A 181 14.73 0.91 11.46
N ILE A 182 14.51 2.21 11.65
CA ILE A 182 15.57 3.22 11.80
C ILE A 182 16.54 2.81 12.91
N GLU A 183 16.01 2.43 14.08
CA GLU A 183 16.80 1.93 15.21
C GLU A 183 17.58 0.66 14.83
N PHE A 184 16.90 -0.30 14.18
CA PHE A 184 17.49 -1.58 13.78
C PHE A 184 18.64 -1.44 12.79
N VAL A 185 18.54 -0.56 11.78
CA VAL A 185 19.58 -0.35 10.75
C VAL A 185 20.59 0.75 11.10
N GLY A 186 20.41 1.39 12.26
CA GLY A 186 21.31 2.45 12.75
C GLY A 186 21.26 3.75 11.95
N LEU A 187 20.09 4.10 11.41
CA LEU A 187 19.88 5.39 10.73
C LEU A 187 19.75 6.53 11.76
N GLU A 188 20.36 7.69 11.48
CA GLU A 188 20.32 8.84 12.40
C GLU A 188 19.04 9.64 12.21
N ARG A 189 18.11 9.49 13.15
CA ARG A 189 16.94 10.36 13.26
C ARG A 189 17.30 11.68 13.96
N VAL A 190 16.81 12.79 13.43
CA VAL A 190 16.95 14.13 14.02
C VAL A 190 15.60 14.73 14.40
N ASP A 191 15.62 15.78 15.22
CA ASP A 191 14.42 16.56 15.51
C ASP A 191 13.96 17.31 14.26
N ALA A 192 12.64 17.36 14.06
CA ALA A 192 12.05 18.10 12.96
C ALA A 192 12.28 19.62 13.18
N PRO A 193 12.55 20.39 12.11
CA PRO A 193 12.73 21.83 12.21
C PRO A 193 11.44 22.52 12.64
N ALA A 194 11.56 23.75 13.15
CA ALA A 194 10.38 24.55 13.51
C ALA A 194 9.48 24.77 12.30
N GLY A 195 8.19 24.46 12.43
CA GLY A 195 7.19 24.58 11.36
C GLY A 195 6.93 23.31 10.56
N ALA A 196 7.71 22.25 10.78
CA ALA A 196 7.42 20.91 10.25
C ALA A 196 6.08 20.36 10.78
N ALA A 197 5.41 19.52 10.00
CA ALA A 197 4.22 18.84 10.47
C ALA A 197 4.58 17.83 11.57
N GLY A 198 3.70 17.68 12.58
CA GLY A 198 4.01 16.88 13.77
C GLY A 198 4.21 15.38 13.48
N GLY A 199 3.71 14.87 12.35
CA GLY A 199 3.87 13.48 11.95
C GLY A 199 5.23 13.17 11.31
N GLU A 200 5.91 14.18 10.78
CA GLU A 200 7.14 14.01 10.00
C GLU A 200 8.25 13.31 10.79
N VAL A 201 9.04 12.49 10.08
CA VAL A 201 10.25 11.86 10.62
C VAL A 201 11.42 12.24 9.73
N TRP A 202 12.43 12.86 10.34
CA TRP A 202 13.61 13.38 9.65
C TRP A 202 14.80 12.46 9.91
N VAL A 203 15.39 11.93 8.85
CA VAL A 203 16.53 10.99 8.90
C VAL A 203 17.67 11.57 8.10
N ARG A 204 18.88 11.65 8.66
CA ARG A 204 20.06 12.08 7.91
C ARG A 204 20.29 11.16 6.71
N THR A 205 20.68 11.73 5.58
CA THR A 205 21.02 10.96 4.37
C THR A 205 22.06 9.89 4.68
N ASP A 206 21.83 8.70 4.13
CA ASP A 206 22.69 7.52 4.27
C ASP A 206 22.77 6.86 2.88
N PRO A 207 23.98 6.62 2.33
CA PRO A 207 24.13 6.03 1.00
C PRO A 207 23.42 4.68 0.83
N ARG A 208 23.27 3.89 1.90
CA ARG A 208 22.52 2.61 1.88
C ARG A 208 21.03 2.85 1.64
N LEU A 209 20.49 3.89 2.28
CA LEU A 209 19.10 4.28 2.11
C LEU A 209 18.87 4.94 0.73
N GLU A 210 19.77 5.81 0.28
CA GLU A 210 19.69 6.47 -1.04
C GLU A 210 19.59 5.44 -2.18
N VAL A 211 20.40 4.39 -2.14
CA VAL A 211 20.37 3.31 -3.14
C VAL A 211 19.02 2.61 -3.18
N GLU A 212 18.41 2.34 -2.02
CA GLU A 212 17.08 1.75 -2.01
C GLU A 212 16.03 2.77 -2.45
N CYS A 213 16.00 3.99 -1.92
CA CYS A 213 15.06 5.04 -2.32
C CYS A 213 15.07 5.29 -3.83
N ALA A 214 16.23 5.28 -4.48
CA ALA A 214 16.36 5.42 -5.94
C ALA A 214 15.72 4.26 -6.74
N ARG A 215 15.52 3.09 -6.13
CA ARG A 215 14.78 1.95 -6.74
C ARG A 215 13.27 2.07 -6.58
N TRP A 216 12.83 2.97 -5.72
CA TRP A 216 11.42 3.20 -5.40
C TRP A 216 10.87 4.50 -6.00
N SER A 217 11.72 5.50 -6.26
CA SER A 217 11.42 6.70 -7.06
C SER A 217 11.31 6.40 -8.55
#